data_AF-A0A8J3IV73-F1
#
_entry.id   AF-A0A8J3IV73-F1
#
_cell.length_a   1.000
_cell.length_b   1.000
_cell.length_c   1.000
_cell.angle_alpha   90.00
_cell.angle_beta   90.00
_cell.angle_gamma   90.00
#
_symmetry.space_group_name_H-M   'P 1'
#
loop_
_entity.id
_entity.type
_entity.pdbx_description
1 polymer ?
#
loop_
_entity_poly.entity_id
_entity_poly.type
_entity_poly.pdbx_seq_one_letter_code
_entity_poly.pdbx_strand_id
1 'polypeptide(L)'
;MLKASFIPPAPIRELRELTRYRKTLVQERASEIHRLQKVLESANLKLAAVATDILGKSGRDMLDALANGQEDPEVLAALARGRLRPKIPELQRALEGRVKAHHRFLIEQILSHIDFLDQAIAKVYQEVERCLTPFAEAITLLETIPCINAISAAVIVAEIGTDMTRFPSAKHLASWVGVVRCITRLNIPGTARKNSKGGSWVNGLPHIERSWGTVACH
;
A
#
# COMPACT_ATOMS: atom_id res chain seq x y z
N MET A 1 7.31 -7.67 -35.69
CA MET A 1 7.12 -6.21 -35.82
C MET A 1 6.48 -5.68 -34.55
N LEU A 2 7.10 -4.73 -33.87
CA LEU A 2 6.51 -4.03 -32.72
C LEU A 2 5.30 -3.23 -33.22
N LYS A 3 4.08 -3.67 -32.88
CA LYS A 3 2.88 -2.86 -33.09
C LYS A 3 3.02 -1.57 -32.29
N ALA A 4 2.61 -0.46 -32.94
CA ALA A 4 2.62 0.89 -32.41
C ALA A 4 2.17 0.95 -30.94
N SER A 5 2.80 1.84 -30.18
CA SER A 5 2.49 2.15 -28.77
C SER A 5 0.99 2.02 -28.51
N PHE A 6 0.57 0.98 -27.81
CA PHE A 6 -0.84 0.77 -27.48
C PHE A 6 -1.28 1.89 -26.54
N ILE A 7 -2.20 2.73 -27.00
CA ILE A 7 -2.83 3.78 -26.20
C ILE A 7 -4.20 3.25 -25.76
N PRO A 8 -4.44 3.02 -24.45
CA PRO A 8 -5.74 2.58 -23.98
C PRO A 8 -6.84 3.62 -24.25
N PRO A 9 -8.10 3.20 -24.38
CA PRO A 9 -9.26 4.09 -24.40
C PRO A 9 -9.27 5.08 -23.22
N ALA A 10 -9.89 6.24 -23.41
CA ALA A 10 -9.93 7.31 -22.39
C ALA A 10 -10.36 6.81 -20.98
N PRO A 11 -11.44 6.02 -20.82
CA PRO A 11 -11.86 5.55 -19.49
C PRO A 11 -10.80 4.70 -18.77
N ILE A 12 -9.99 3.91 -19.51
CA ILE A 12 -8.91 3.11 -18.93
C ILE A 12 -7.73 3.99 -18.53
N ARG A 13 -7.44 5.04 -19.29
CA ARG A 13 -6.37 6.00 -18.96
C ARG A 13 -6.70 6.80 -17.71
N GLU A 14 -7.93 7.29 -17.58
CA GLU A 14 -8.41 8.00 -16.39
C GLU A 14 -8.34 7.09 -15.15
N LEU A 15 -8.86 5.87 -15.25
CA LEU A 15 -8.78 4.88 -14.16
C LEU A 15 -7.32 4.56 -13.77
N ARG A 16 -6.41 4.51 -14.75
CA ARG A 16 -4.97 4.30 -14.52
C ARG A 16 -4.32 5.46 -13.78
N GLU A 17 -4.64 6.69 -14.14
CA GLU A 17 -4.13 7.86 -13.43
C GLU A 17 -4.59 7.86 -11.97
N LEU A 18 -5.87 7.60 -11.71
CA LEU A 18 -6.43 7.53 -10.36
C LEU A 18 -5.81 6.40 -9.53
N THR A 19 -5.72 5.18 -10.09
CA THR A 19 -5.16 4.03 -9.37
C THR A 19 -3.67 4.18 -9.06
N ARG A 20 -2.90 4.81 -9.96
CA ARG A 20 -1.48 5.15 -9.72
C ARG A 20 -1.33 6.25 -8.68
N TYR A 21 -2.15 7.30 -8.76
CA TYR A 21 -2.11 8.37 -7.77
C TYR A 21 -2.48 7.87 -6.36
N ARG A 22 -3.51 7.02 -6.24
CA ARG A 22 -3.85 6.35 -4.98
C ARG A 22 -2.65 5.58 -4.41
N LYS A 23 -1.90 4.85 -5.25
CA LYS A 23 -0.70 4.13 -4.82
C LYS A 23 0.39 5.08 -4.32
N THR A 24 0.59 6.23 -4.97
CA THR A 24 1.51 7.27 -4.47
C THR A 24 1.09 7.75 -3.07
N LEU A 25 -0.18 8.08 -2.87
CA LEU A 25 -0.68 8.52 -1.56
C LEU A 25 -0.49 7.45 -0.46
N VAL A 26 -0.71 6.18 -0.79
CA VAL A 26 -0.46 5.06 0.15
C VAL A 26 1.03 4.96 0.52
N GLN A 27 1.93 5.19 -0.44
CA GLN A 27 3.38 5.20 -0.20
C GLN A 27 3.82 6.41 0.65
N GLU A 28 3.23 7.58 0.40
CA GLU A 28 3.44 8.77 1.21
C GLU A 28 2.98 8.54 2.65
N ARG A 29 1.78 7.96 2.84
CA ARG A 29 1.26 7.60 4.16
C ARG A 29 2.19 6.64 4.90
N ALA A 30 2.69 5.61 4.23
CA ALA A 30 3.66 4.68 4.82
C ALA A 30 4.96 5.40 5.21
N SER A 31 5.39 6.37 4.41
CA SER A 31 6.58 7.18 4.71
C SER A 31 6.37 8.03 5.96
N GLU A 32 5.19 8.64 6.15
CA GLU A 32 4.85 9.39 7.35
C GLU A 32 4.79 8.50 8.60
N ILE A 33 4.27 7.27 8.49
CA ILE A 33 4.32 6.28 9.59
C ILE A 33 5.76 5.98 10.00
N HIS A 34 6.67 5.82 9.03
CA HIS A 34 8.08 5.61 9.33
C HIS A 34 8.72 6.85 9.97
N ARG A 35 8.33 8.07 9.56
CA ARG A 35 8.78 9.31 10.23
C ARG A 35 8.31 9.35 11.68
N LEU A 36 7.04 8.99 11.94
CA LEU A 36 6.49 8.92 13.29
C LEU A 36 7.31 7.97 14.16
N GLN A 37 7.59 6.76 13.68
CA GLN A 37 8.42 5.79 14.41
C GLN A 37 9.81 6.35 14.74
N LYS A 38 10.47 7.04 13.80
CA LYS A 38 11.77 7.67 14.06
C LYS A 38 11.71 8.75 15.14
N VAL A 39 10.63 9.54 15.20
CA VAL A 39 10.43 10.54 16.26
C VAL A 39 10.20 9.87 17.62
N LEU A 40 9.45 8.78 17.66
CA LEU A 40 9.27 8.00 18.89
C LEU A 40 10.61 7.41 19.35
N GLU A 41 11.42 6.88 18.43
CA GLU A 41 12.74 6.34 18.74
C GLU A 41 13.71 7.41 19.26
N SER A 42 13.69 8.64 18.70
CA SER A 42 14.52 9.75 19.21
C SER A 42 14.09 10.22 20.61
N ALA A 43 12.82 10.01 20.96
CA ALA A 43 12.30 10.21 22.32
C ALA A 43 12.52 9.01 23.25
N ASN A 44 13.21 7.95 22.79
CA ASN A 44 13.40 6.67 23.49
C ASN A 44 12.11 5.91 23.79
N LEU A 45 11.05 6.12 23.00
CA LEU A 45 9.79 5.38 23.09
C LEU A 45 9.83 4.17 22.14
N LYS A 46 9.48 2.99 22.65
CA LYS A 46 9.52 1.70 21.92
C LYS A 46 8.13 1.13 21.65
N LEU A 47 7.14 2.00 21.44
CA LEU A 47 5.73 1.61 21.23
C LEU A 47 5.54 0.59 20.09
N ALA A 48 6.28 0.73 18.99
CA ALA A 48 6.22 -0.19 17.84
C ALA A 48 6.71 -1.61 18.13
N ALA A 49 7.44 -1.83 19.23
CA ALA A 49 7.83 -3.19 19.65
C ALA A 49 6.70 -3.94 20.34
N VAL A 50 5.73 -3.23 20.93
CA VAL A 50 4.64 -3.81 21.72
C VAL A 50 3.32 -3.82 20.93
N ALA A 51 3.06 -2.73 20.20
CA ALA A 51 1.86 -2.55 19.39
C ALA A 51 2.09 -2.95 17.93
N THR A 52 1.37 -3.98 17.49
CA THR A 52 1.38 -4.44 16.08
C THR A 52 0.90 -3.35 15.13
N ASP A 53 -0.05 -2.53 15.56
CA ASP A 53 -0.55 -1.36 14.83
C ASP A 53 -0.50 -0.14 15.76
N ILE A 54 0.48 0.74 15.50
CA ILE A 54 0.68 1.97 16.29
C ILE A 54 -0.35 3.05 15.98
N LEU A 55 -1.02 2.99 14.83
CA LEU A 55 -2.08 3.94 14.44
C LEU A 55 -3.48 3.41 14.72
N GLY A 56 -3.60 2.16 15.19
CA GLY A 56 -4.85 1.64 15.70
C GLY A 56 -5.36 2.45 16.88
N LYS A 57 -6.66 2.36 17.18
CA LYS A 57 -7.34 3.23 18.17
C LYS A 57 -6.60 3.46 19.49
N SER A 58 -6.00 2.42 20.08
CA SER A 58 -5.24 2.58 21.33
C SER A 58 -3.93 3.32 21.14
N GLY A 59 -3.19 3.00 20.08
CA GLY A 59 -1.94 3.68 19.76
C GLY A 59 -2.18 5.14 19.39
N ARG A 60 -3.26 5.42 18.63
CA ARG A 60 -3.64 6.80 18.30
C ARG A 60 -3.95 7.64 19.54
N ASP A 61 -4.80 7.13 20.44
CA ASP A 61 -5.10 7.84 21.69
C ASP A 61 -3.85 8.13 22.53
N MET A 62 -2.90 7.18 22.58
CA MET A 62 -1.61 7.37 23.27
C MET A 62 -0.76 8.45 22.58
N LEU A 63 -0.69 8.43 21.24
CA LEU A 63 0.08 9.39 20.47
C LEU A 63 -0.52 10.80 20.54
N ASP A 64 -1.85 10.92 20.55
CA ASP A 64 -2.55 12.18 20.76
C ASP A 64 -2.33 12.70 22.19
N ALA A 65 -2.36 11.83 23.20
CA ALA A 65 -2.04 12.21 24.58
C ALA A 65 -0.57 12.68 24.71
N LEU A 66 0.37 11.99 24.04
CA LEU A 66 1.77 12.40 23.94
C LEU A 66 1.93 13.75 23.24
N ALA A 67 1.20 14.02 22.16
CA ALA A 67 1.21 15.34 21.51
C ALA A 67 0.70 16.44 22.46
N ASN A 68 -0.34 16.13 23.26
CA ASN A 68 -1.00 17.07 24.16
C ASN A 68 -0.31 17.31 25.52
N GLY A 69 0.89 16.77 25.74
CA GLY A 69 1.62 17.06 26.98
C GLY A 69 1.71 15.91 27.97
N GLN A 70 1.00 14.80 27.78
CA GLN A 70 1.11 13.67 28.69
C GLN A 70 2.48 12.99 28.53
N GLU A 71 3.13 12.67 29.65
CA GLU A 71 4.41 11.93 29.70
C GLU A 71 4.33 10.70 30.62
N ASP A 72 3.32 10.62 31.49
CA ASP A 72 3.18 9.53 32.44
C ASP A 72 2.92 8.19 31.71
N PRO A 73 3.88 7.24 31.77
CA PRO A 73 3.74 5.96 31.09
C PRO A 73 2.53 5.14 31.59
N GLU A 74 2.12 5.30 32.85
CA GLU A 74 0.96 4.61 33.40
C GLU A 74 -0.34 5.14 32.80
N VAL A 75 -0.48 6.47 32.74
CA VAL A 75 -1.65 7.12 32.13
C VAL A 75 -1.76 6.78 30.66
N LEU A 76 -0.63 6.81 29.93
CA LEU A 76 -0.60 6.45 28.52
C LEU A 76 -0.95 4.97 28.31
N ALA A 77 -0.34 4.06 29.06
CA ALA A 77 -0.61 2.63 28.95
C ALA A 77 -2.07 2.28 29.31
N ALA A 78 -2.70 3.01 30.24
CA ALA A 78 -4.10 2.81 30.62
C ALA A 78 -5.10 3.03 29.46
N LEU A 79 -4.71 3.77 28.41
CA LEU A 79 -5.50 3.97 27.18
C LEU A 79 -5.58 2.69 26.32
N ALA A 80 -4.82 1.65 26.66
CA ALA A 80 -4.81 0.38 25.95
C ALA A 80 -6.15 -0.35 26.01
N ARG A 81 -6.61 -0.83 24.84
CA ARG A 81 -7.86 -1.58 24.67
C ARG A 81 -7.62 -2.93 23.98
N GLY A 82 -8.55 -3.86 24.17
CA GLY A 82 -8.55 -5.16 23.51
C GLY A 82 -7.24 -5.92 23.71
N ARG A 83 -6.58 -6.31 22.61
CA ARG A 83 -5.34 -7.10 22.61
C ARG A 83 -4.13 -6.38 23.23
N LEU A 84 -4.18 -5.06 23.38
CA LEU A 84 -3.11 -4.29 24.03
C LEU A 84 -3.29 -4.18 25.55
N ARG A 85 -4.50 -4.42 26.07
CA ARG A 85 -4.79 -4.29 27.50
C ARG A 85 -4.00 -5.29 28.37
N PRO A 86 -3.83 -6.57 27.96
CA PRO A 86 -2.94 -7.49 28.67
C PRO A 86 -1.47 -7.06 28.65
N LYS A 87 -1.06 -6.20 27.70
CA LYS A 87 0.31 -5.73 27.52
C LYS A 87 0.63 -4.43 28.25
N ILE A 88 -0.24 -3.95 29.16
CA ILE A 88 -0.01 -2.71 29.91
C ILE A 88 1.38 -2.66 30.58
N PRO A 89 1.88 -3.72 31.24
CA PRO A 89 3.22 -3.69 31.83
C PRO A 89 4.35 -3.51 30.79
N GLU A 90 4.21 -4.10 29.61
CA GLU A 90 5.14 -3.92 28.49
C GLU A 90 5.03 -2.51 27.90
N LEU A 91 3.82 -1.97 27.82
CA LEU A 91 3.55 -0.62 27.33
C LEU A 91 4.14 0.45 28.25
N GLN A 92 3.99 0.33 29.57
CA GLN A 92 4.61 1.24 30.54
C GLN A 92 6.12 1.32 30.28
N ARG A 93 6.80 0.18 30.20
CA ARG A 93 8.23 0.10 29.89
C ARG A 93 8.58 0.66 28.52
N ALA A 94 7.73 0.46 27.51
CA ALA A 94 7.95 0.98 26.16
C ALA A 94 7.68 2.49 26.04
N LEU A 95 6.91 3.06 26.97
CA LEU A 95 6.54 4.47 27.02
C LEU A 95 7.42 5.27 27.99
N GLU A 96 8.34 4.62 28.71
CA GLU A 96 9.41 5.26 29.47
C GLU A 96 10.42 5.92 28.53
N GLY A 97 10.22 7.22 28.28
CA GLY A 97 11.06 8.02 27.39
C GLY A 97 11.16 9.48 27.80
N ARG A 98 11.82 10.30 26.96
CA ARG A 98 11.99 11.74 27.16
C ARG A 98 11.36 12.50 25.99
N VAL A 99 10.12 12.92 26.16
CA VAL A 99 9.32 13.58 25.12
C VAL A 99 9.42 15.10 25.29
N LYS A 100 10.36 15.71 24.56
CA LYS A 100 10.55 17.17 24.56
C LYS A 100 9.49 17.86 23.70
N ALA A 101 9.31 19.17 23.90
CA ALA A 101 8.35 19.99 23.14
C ALA A 101 8.42 19.81 21.61
N HIS A 102 9.64 19.72 21.04
CA HIS A 102 9.79 19.50 19.60
C HIS A 102 9.35 18.10 19.16
N HIS A 103 9.49 17.06 20.00
CA HIS A 103 8.95 15.73 19.68
C HIS A 103 7.44 15.78 19.62
N ARG A 104 6.78 16.48 20.56
CA ARG A 104 5.32 16.65 20.58
C ARG A 104 4.81 17.36 19.33
N PHE A 105 5.46 18.47 18.97
CA PHE A 105 5.17 19.19 17.73
C PHE A 105 5.30 18.30 16.50
N LEU A 106 6.40 17.54 16.38
CA LEU A 106 6.60 16.63 15.25
C LEU A 106 5.55 15.51 15.21
N ILE A 107 5.21 14.91 16.36
CA ILE A 107 4.16 13.89 16.45
C ILE A 107 2.83 14.48 15.96
N GLU A 108 2.43 15.64 16.47
CA GLU A 108 1.19 16.32 16.06
C GLU A 108 1.14 16.57 14.54
N GLN A 109 2.21 17.14 13.97
CA GLN A 109 2.26 17.44 12.53
C GLN A 109 2.20 16.18 11.67
N ILE A 110 2.92 15.13 12.07
CA ILE A 110 2.93 13.85 11.33
C ILE A 110 1.56 13.18 11.42
N LEU A 111 0.93 13.17 12.59
CA LEU A 111 -0.41 12.60 12.77
C LEU A 111 -1.46 13.33 11.93
N SER A 112 -1.43 14.66 11.91
CA SER A 112 -2.30 15.48 11.06
C SER A 112 -2.11 15.17 9.56
N HIS A 113 -0.86 15.01 9.11
CA HIS A 113 -0.57 14.66 7.73
C HIS A 113 -1.03 13.24 7.38
N ILE A 114 -0.88 12.27 8.29
CA ILE A 114 -1.43 10.92 8.13
C ILE A 114 -2.96 10.98 7.96
N ASP A 115 -3.66 11.77 8.78
CA ASP A 115 -5.11 11.92 8.70
C ASP A 115 -5.54 12.55 7.37
N PHE A 116 -4.80 13.55 6.89
CA PHE A 116 -5.02 14.14 5.57
C PHE A 116 -4.84 13.10 4.45
N LEU A 117 -3.75 12.32 4.50
CA LEU A 117 -3.47 11.28 3.51
C LEU A 117 -4.54 10.17 3.53
N ASP A 118 -5.01 9.77 4.71
CA ASP A 118 -6.10 8.81 4.86
C ASP A 118 -7.38 9.32 4.19
N GLN A 119 -7.73 10.58 4.39
CA GLN A 119 -8.88 11.20 3.71
C GLN A 119 -8.68 11.31 2.20
N ALA A 120 -7.48 11.69 1.75
CA ALA A 120 -7.16 11.79 0.32
C ALA A 120 -7.24 10.42 -0.37
N ILE A 121 -6.69 9.37 0.25
CA ILE A 121 -6.78 7.99 -0.25
C ILE A 121 -8.25 7.56 -0.36
N ALA A 122 -9.07 7.84 0.64
CA ALA A 122 -10.49 7.50 0.61
C ALA A 122 -11.25 8.23 -0.52
N LYS A 123 -11.00 9.53 -0.71
CA LYS A 123 -11.62 10.31 -1.79
C LYS A 123 -11.22 9.80 -3.18
N VAL A 124 -9.93 9.52 -3.40
CA VAL A 124 -9.46 8.95 -4.67
C VAL A 124 -10.06 7.56 -4.88
N TYR A 125 -10.20 6.76 -3.82
CA TYR A 125 -10.82 5.45 -3.92
C TYR A 125 -12.30 5.52 -4.33
N GLN A 126 -13.07 6.46 -3.78
CA GLN A 126 -14.45 6.70 -4.22
C GLN A 126 -14.54 7.07 -5.71
N GLU A 127 -13.62 7.90 -6.20
CA GLU A 127 -13.59 8.24 -7.63
C GLU A 127 -13.20 7.04 -8.51
N VAL A 128 -12.27 6.20 -8.04
CA VAL A 128 -11.96 4.92 -8.67
C VAL A 128 -13.23 4.06 -8.79
N GLU A 129 -13.98 3.88 -7.71
CA GLU A 129 -15.23 3.11 -7.72
C GLU A 129 -16.24 3.64 -8.75
N ARG A 130 -16.38 4.97 -8.88
CA ARG A 130 -17.25 5.58 -9.90
C ARG A 130 -16.80 5.23 -11.32
N CYS A 131 -15.50 5.34 -11.59
CA CYS A 131 -14.89 4.98 -12.88
C CYS A 131 -14.95 3.48 -13.20
N LEU A 132 -15.20 2.60 -12.21
CA LEU A 132 -15.30 1.16 -12.41
C LEU A 132 -16.66 0.72 -12.96
N THR A 133 -17.71 1.55 -12.90
CA THR A 133 -19.06 1.22 -13.38
C THR A 133 -19.10 0.59 -14.78
N PRO A 134 -18.37 1.11 -15.80
CA PRO A 134 -18.36 0.52 -17.14
C PRO A 134 -17.66 -0.85 -17.23
N PHE A 135 -16.95 -1.24 -16.17
CA PHE A 135 -16.14 -2.45 -16.09
C PHE A 135 -16.64 -3.43 -15.03
N ALA A 136 -17.86 -3.25 -14.52
CA ALA A 136 -18.41 -4.03 -13.39
C ALA A 136 -18.33 -5.54 -13.64
N GLU A 137 -18.69 -6.01 -14.83
CA GLU A 137 -18.63 -7.44 -15.18
C GLU A 137 -17.19 -7.98 -15.10
N ALA A 138 -16.21 -7.24 -15.61
CA ALA A 138 -14.80 -7.62 -15.55
C ALA A 138 -14.29 -7.65 -14.10
N ILE A 139 -14.72 -6.71 -13.26
CA ILE A 139 -14.38 -6.70 -11.84
C ILE A 139 -14.97 -7.92 -11.13
N THR A 140 -16.26 -8.22 -11.33
CA THR A 140 -16.91 -9.39 -10.73
C THR A 140 -16.19 -10.69 -11.12
N LEU A 141 -15.82 -10.84 -12.39
CA LEU A 141 -15.04 -11.99 -12.85
C LEU A 141 -13.66 -12.06 -12.19
N LEU A 142 -12.96 -10.93 -12.07
CA LEU A 142 -11.65 -10.90 -11.40
C LEU A 142 -11.73 -11.24 -9.91
N GLU A 143 -12.78 -10.81 -9.22
CA GLU A 143 -13.00 -11.11 -7.80
C GLU A 143 -13.33 -12.58 -7.52
N THR A 144 -13.75 -13.34 -8.54
CA THR A 144 -13.88 -14.81 -8.39
C THR A 144 -12.53 -15.51 -8.19
N ILE A 145 -11.42 -14.85 -8.57
CA ILE A 145 -10.07 -15.39 -8.40
C ILE A 145 -9.65 -15.19 -6.95
N PRO A 146 -9.31 -16.26 -6.21
CA PRO A 146 -8.82 -16.15 -4.84
C PRO A 146 -7.66 -15.15 -4.74
N CYS A 147 -7.71 -14.31 -3.70
CA CYS A 147 -6.74 -13.26 -3.39
C CYS A 147 -6.80 -11.99 -4.27
N ILE A 148 -7.73 -11.88 -5.23
CA ILE A 148 -8.00 -10.62 -5.92
C ILE A 148 -9.14 -9.90 -5.21
N ASN A 149 -8.84 -8.72 -4.64
CA ASN A 149 -9.85 -7.83 -4.07
C ASN A 149 -10.22 -6.71 -5.07
N ALA A 150 -11.31 -5.98 -4.78
CA ALA A 150 -11.82 -4.88 -5.61
C ALA A 150 -10.73 -3.91 -6.10
N ILE A 151 -9.85 -3.50 -5.20
CA ILE A 151 -8.70 -2.63 -5.49
C ILE A 151 -7.74 -3.26 -6.50
N SER A 152 -7.38 -4.52 -6.30
CA SER A 152 -6.45 -5.23 -7.17
C SER A 152 -7.09 -5.47 -8.54
N ALA A 153 -8.37 -5.81 -8.58
CA ALA A 153 -9.15 -5.93 -9.80
C ALA A 153 -9.18 -4.59 -10.56
N ALA A 154 -9.42 -3.48 -9.87
CA ALA A 154 -9.40 -2.14 -10.44
C ALA A 154 -8.05 -1.79 -11.09
N VAL A 155 -6.95 -2.08 -10.39
CA VAL A 155 -5.59 -1.87 -10.93
C VAL A 155 -5.33 -2.74 -12.15
N ILE A 156 -5.76 -4.01 -12.13
CA ILE A 156 -5.65 -4.89 -13.29
C ILE A 156 -6.39 -4.26 -14.48
N VAL A 157 -7.67 -3.93 -14.33
CA VAL A 157 -8.48 -3.29 -15.39
C VAL A 157 -7.84 -1.99 -15.88
N ALA A 158 -7.30 -1.16 -14.98
CA ALA A 158 -6.65 0.09 -15.33
C ALA A 158 -5.36 -0.09 -16.17
N GLU A 159 -4.62 -1.17 -15.94
CA GLU A 159 -3.37 -1.44 -16.63
C GLU A 159 -3.57 -2.23 -17.93
N ILE A 160 -4.42 -3.26 -17.95
CA ILE A 160 -4.59 -4.13 -19.12
C ILE A 160 -5.84 -3.85 -19.95
N GLY A 161 -6.83 -3.15 -19.38
CA GLY A 161 -8.16 -3.02 -19.98
C GLY A 161 -8.95 -4.31 -19.96
N THR A 162 -10.11 -4.32 -20.62
CA THR A 162 -10.98 -5.51 -20.73
C THR A 162 -10.88 -6.22 -22.08
N ASP A 163 -10.34 -5.56 -23.10
CA ASP A 163 -10.19 -6.11 -24.45
C ASP A 163 -8.90 -6.95 -24.59
N MET A 164 -9.02 -8.27 -24.38
CA MET A 164 -7.90 -9.19 -24.49
C MET A 164 -7.44 -9.45 -25.94
N THR A 165 -8.23 -9.07 -26.96
CA THR A 165 -7.83 -9.23 -28.38
C THR A 165 -6.63 -8.37 -28.75
N ARG A 166 -6.31 -7.37 -27.91
CA ARG A 166 -5.11 -6.53 -28.03
C ARG A 166 -3.81 -7.30 -27.87
N PHE A 167 -3.85 -8.45 -27.19
CA PHE A 167 -2.69 -9.31 -26.98
C PHE A 167 -2.76 -10.54 -27.89
N PRO A 168 -1.70 -10.84 -28.66
CA PRO A 168 -1.68 -12.04 -29.52
C PRO A 168 -1.85 -13.36 -28.74
N SER A 169 -1.43 -13.39 -27.47
CA SER A 169 -1.67 -14.51 -26.57
C SER A 169 -1.48 -14.09 -25.11
N ALA A 170 -1.91 -14.95 -24.18
CA ALA A 170 -1.66 -14.77 -22.74
C ALA A 170 -0.16 -14.60 -22.41
N LYS A 171 0.74 -15.27 -23.15
CA LYS A 171 2.20 -15.10 -22.98
C LYS A 171 2.67 -13.68 -23.34
N HIS A 172 2.05 -13.05 -24.33
CA HIS A 172 2.33 -11.66 -24.68
C HIS A 172 1.80 -10.68 -23.63
N LEU A 173 0.61 -10.95 -23.07
CA LEU A 173 0.08 -10.19 -21.93
C LEU A 173 1.03 -10.31 -20.73
N ALA A 174 1.41 -11.53 -20.34
CA ALA A 174 2.29 -11.78 -19.19
C ALA A 174 3.66 -11.11 -19.33
N SER A 175 4.21 -11.07 -20.55
CA SER A 175 5.43 -10.32 -20.88
C SER A 175 5.22 -8.80 -20.79
N TRP A 176 4.07 -8.30 -21.22
CA TRP A 176 3.71 -6.88 -21.14
C TRP A 176 3.50 -6.40 -19.70
N VAL A 177 2.80 -7.18 -18.88
CA VAL A 177 2.65 -6.90 -17.43
C VAL A 177 3.92 -7.19 -16.64
N GLY A 178 4.95 -7.78 -17.24
CA GLY A 178 6.23 -8.03 -16.58
C GLY A 178 6.20 -9.11 -15.50
N VAL A 179 5.17 -9.96 -15.50
CA VAL A 179 5.02 -11.11 -14.58
C VAL A 179 5.88 -12.29 -15.01
N VAL A 180 6.25 -12.36 -16.30
CA VAL A 180 7.26 -13.30 -16.78
C VAL A 180 8.63 -12.84 -16.29
N ARG A 181 9.19 -13.52 -15.29
CA ARG A 181 10.64 -13.49 -15.11
C ARG A 181 11.23 -14.11 -16.37
N CYS A 182 12.02 -13.35 -17.12
CA CYS A 182 12.93 -13.95 -18.09
C CYS A 182 13.92 -14.82 -17.29
N ILE A 183 13.58 -16.08 -17.02
CA ILE A 183 14.58 -17.10 -16.71
C ILE A 183 15.29 -17.36 -18.03
N THR A 184 16.32 -16.57 -18.32
CA THR A 184 17.33 -16.99 -19.27
C THR A 184 18.05 -18.17 -18.63
N ARG A 185 17.82 -19.36 -19.19
CA ARG A 185 18.58 -20.58 -18.89
C ARG A 185 20.01 -20.48 -19.45
N LEU A 186 20.69 -19.35 -19.22
CA LEU A 186 22.08 -19.08 -19.54
C LEU A 186 22.64 -18.12 -18.49
N ASN A 187 23.57 -18.63 -17.69
CA ASN A 187 24.33 -17.94 -16.67
C ASN A 187 25.32 -16.96 -17.34
N ILE A 188 24.85 -15.81 -17.81
CA ILE A 188 25.69 -14.72 -18.33
C ILE A 188 25.64 -13.55 -17.34
N PRO A 189 26.73 -13.27 -16.60
CA PRO A 189 26.80 -12.12 -15.70
C PRO A 189 26.58 -10.81 -16.48
N GLY A 190 25.65 -9.97 -16.02
CA GLY A 190 25.48 -8.59 -16.51
C GLY A 190 24.30 -8.32 -17.47
N THR A 191 23.46 -9.30 -17.78
CA THR A 191 22.30 -9.09 -18.68
C THR A 191 20.94 -9.27 -17.98
N ALA A 192 20.71 -8.50 -16.91
CA ALA A 192 19.34 -8.30 -16.43
C ALA A 192 18.61 -7.36 -17.41
N ARG A 193 17.90 -7.92 -18.40
CA ARG A 193 17.00 -7.11 -19.23
C ARG A 193 15.88 -6.59 -18.32
N LYS A 194 15.81 -5.27 -18.15
CA LYS A 194 14.74 -4.62 -17.36
C LYS A 194 13.39 -5.03 -17.90
N ASN A 195 12.45 -5.40 -17.02
CA ASN A 195 11.06 -5.61 -17.38
C ASN A 195 10.53 -4.36 -18.12
N SER A 196 9.60 -4.56 -19.04
CA SER A 196 8.93 -3.46 -19.73
C SER A 196 8.33 -2.49 -18.70
N LYS A 197 8.55 -1.18 -18.87
CA LYS A 197 8.10 -0.15 -17.90
C LYS A 197 6.57 -0.14 -17.70
N GLY A 198 5.80 -0.71 -18.62
CA GLY A 198 4.33 -0.74 -18.57
C GLY A 198 3.78 -1.61 -17.43
N GLY A 199 4.38 -2.77 -17.19
CA GLY A 199 3.87 -3.77 -16.25
C GLY A 199 4.25 -3.62 -14.77
N SER A 200 5.16 -2.68 -14.47
CA SER A 200 5.69 -2.48 -13.10
C SER A 200 4.62 -2.25 -12.03
N TRP A 201 3.42 -1.78 -12.42
CA TRP A 201 2.33 -1.47 -11.50
C TRP A 201 1.51 -2.69 -11.11
N VAL A 202 1.41 -3.69 -11.99
CA VAL A 202 0.72 -4.97 -11.74
C VAL A 202 1.58 -5.90 -10.87
N ASN A 203 2.90 -5.94 -11.09
CA ASN A 203 3.82 -6.79 -10.30
C ASN A 203 3.99 -6.35 -8.84
N GLY A 204 3.65 -5.09 -8.52
CA GLY A 204 3.73 -4.56 -7.16
C GLY A 204 2.51 -4.88 -6.30
N LEU A 205 1.54 -5.65 -6.80
CA LEU A 205 0.36 -6.07 -6.05
C LEU A 205 0.68 -7.33 -5.22
N PRO A 206 0.53 -7.31 -3.88
CA PRO A 206 1.03 -8.35 -2.98
C PRO A 206 0.46 -9.77 -3.18
N HIS A 207 -0.54 -9.94 -4.06
CA HIS A 207 -1.27 -11.20 -4.26
C HIS A 207 -1.21 -11.75 -5.70
N ILE A 208 -0.73 -10.98 -6.68
CA ILE A 208 -0.69 -11.38 -8.10
C ILE A 208 0.49 -12.31 -8.41
N GLU A 209 1.59 -12.21 -7.68
CA GLU A 209 2.79 -13.02 -7.95
C GLU A 209 2.57 -14.55 -7.81
N ARG A 210 1.59 -14.99 -7.01
CA ARG A 210 1.34 -16.43 -6.78
C ARG A 210 0.37 -17.07 -7.76
N SER A 211 -0.66 -16.37 -8.23
CA SER A 211 -1.69 -16.95 -9.11
C SER A 211 -1.26 -17.03 -10.58
N TRP A 212 -0.44 -16.08 -11.05
CA TRP A 212 -0.02 -16.01 -12.45
C TRP A 212 1.24 -16.84 -12.77
N GLY A 213 2.00 -17.25 -11.75
CA GLY A 213 3.15 -18.16 -11.91
C GLY A 213 2.75 -19.54 -12.46
N THR A 214 1.53 -19.99 -12.18
CA THR A 214 1.01 -21.28 -12.65
C THR A 214 0.53 -21.21 -14.11
N VAL A 215 -0.04 -20.07 -14.53
CA VAL A 215 -0.57 -19.87 -15.90
C VAL A 215 0.55 -19.69 -16.93
N ALA A 216 1.74 -19.23 -16.51
CA ALA A 216 2.89 -19.07 -17.41
C ALA A 216 3.59 -20.39 -17.78
N CYS A 217 3.28 -21.48 -17.07
CA CYS A 217 3.96 -22.77 -17.21
C CYS A 217 3.21 -23.81 -18.05
N HIS A 218 2.07 -23.47 -18.68
CA HIS A 218 1.40 -24.31 -19.68
C HIS A 218 1.30 -23.52 -21.01
#